data_AF-A0A7V0WWK4-F1
#
_entry.id   AF-A0A7V0WWK4-F1
#
_cell.length_a   1.000
_cell.length_b   1.000
_cell.length_c   1.000
_cell.angle_alpha   90.00
_cell.angle_beta   90.00
_cell.angle_gamma   90.00
#
_symmetry.space_group_name_H-M   'P 1'
#
loop_
_entity.id
_entity.type
_entity.pdbx_description
1 polymer ?
#
loop_
_entity_poly.entity_id
_entity_poly.type
_entity_poly.pdbx_seq_one_letter_code
_entity_poly.pdbx_strand_id
1 'polypeptide(L)'
;MTGEHRFGDAGQASIAVLFLIVWLSDPLLLESTTHLNELIPRIIRFPIGIILLISAGYLAISTLKIVFGEVRKPPVVIREGAYKYCRHPMYLAEILLYLGLLIISISFAAFIVWLLAIGFLYFIGRHEEKLLLKRFGDEYRKYMAEVPMWIPRLKRN
;
A
#
# COMPACT_ATOMS: atom_id res chain seq x y z
N MET A 1 12.53 -3.78 -20.30
CA MET A 1 11.41 -3.63 -19.33
C MET A 1 11.61 -2.41 -18.40
N THR A 2 12.37 -1.39 -18.80
CA THR A 2 12.78 -0.24 -17.97
C THR A 2 11.86 0.98 -18.05
N GLY A 3 10.87 0.97 -18.96
CA GLY A 3 9.93 2.09 -19.16
C GLY A 3 8.64 1.98 -18.34
N GLU A 4 8.05 0.79 -18.23
CA GLU A 4 6.72 0.60 -17.57
C GLU A 4 6.79 0.78 -16.04
N HIS A 5 7.90 0.40 -15.40
CA HIS A 5 8.12 0.60 -13.96
C HIS A 5 8.10 2.09 -13.56
N ARG A 6 8.60 2.97 -14.43
CA ARG A 6 8.70 4.42 -14.12
C ARG A 6 7.35 5.11 -14.03
N PHE A 7 6.34 4.64 -14.78
CA PHE A 7 5.00 5.25 -14.76
C PHE A 7 4.24 4.88 -13.48
N GLY A 8 4.41 3.63 -13.03
CA GLY A 8 3.91 3.18 -11.72
C GLY A 8 4.54 3.98 -10.58
N ASP A 9 5.87 4.02 -10.53
CA ASP A 9 6.62 4.75 -9.49
C ASP A 9 6.27 6.24 -9.45
N ALA A 10 6.20 6.89 -10.62
CA ALA A 10 5.85 8.31 -10.72
C ALA A 10 4.41 8.57 -10.27
N GLY A 11 3.47 7.68 -10.60
CA GLY A 11 2.08 7.76 -10.15
C GLY A 11 1.95 7.59 -8.62
N GLN A 12 2.66 6.62 -8.04
CA GLN A 12 2.72 6.44 -6.59
C GLN A 12 3.30 7.67 -5.90
N ALA A 13 4.43 8.20 -6.38
CA ALA A 13 5.02 9.42 -5.83
C ALA A 13 4.06 10.62 -5.94
N SER A 14 3.35 10.75 -7.06
CA SER A 14 2.37 11.83 -7.27
C SER A 14 1.21 11.73 -6.27
N ILE A 15 0.69 10.52 -6.04
CA ILE A 15 -0.39 10.28 -5.05
C ILE A 15 0.11 10.52 -3.63
N ALA A 16 1.33 10.07 -3.31
CA ALA A 16 1.93 10.32 -2.00
C ALA A 16 2.07 11.82 -1.72
N VAL A 17 2.57 12.58 -2.70
CA VAL A 17 2.69 14.04 -2.59
C VAL A 17 1.31 14.69 -2.45
N LEU A 18 0.34 14.29 -3.27
CA LEU A 18 -1.03 14.79 -3.17
C LEU A 18 -1.64 14.50 -1.79
N PHE A 19 -1.48 13.27 -1.29
CA PHE A 19 -1.97 12.88 0.03
C PHE A 19 -1.33 13.72 1.13
N LEU A 20 0.00 13.92 1.10
CA LEU A 20 0.70 14.73 2.09
C LEU A 20 0.28 16.19 2.05
N ILE A 21 0.10 16.78 0.85
CA ILE A 21 -0.39 18.16 0.71
C ILE A 21 -1.78 18.28 1.32
N VAL A 22 -2.70 17.38 0.97
CA VAL A 22 -4.07 17.39 1.51
C VAL A 22 -4.04 17.18 3.03
N TRP A 23 -3.28 16.21 3.51
CA TRP A 23 -3.21 15.88 4.95
C TRP A 23 -2.59 17.00 5.79
N LEU A 24 -1.55 17.69 5.29
CA LEU A 24 -0.91 18.82 5.98
C LEU A 24 -1.75 20.10 5.92
N SER A 25 -2.49 20.32 4.83
CA SER A 25 -3.28 21.52 4.63
C SER A 25 -4.67 21.45 5.26
N ASP A 26 -5.24 20.26 5.44
CA ASP A 26 -6.58 20.07 6.02
C ASP A 26 -6.73 20.70 7.41
N PRO A 27 -5.79 20.57 8.38
CA PRO A 27 -5.88 21.28 9.65
C PRO A 27 -5.76 22.81 9.54
N LEU A 28 -5.21 23.32 8.44
CA LEU A 28 -4.94 24.76 8.23
C LEU A 28 -6.02 25.47 7.41
N LEU A 29 -6.67 24.75 6.49
CA LEU A 29 -7.61 25.30 5.51
C LEU A 29 -9.06 24.89 5.76
N LEU A 30 -9.29 23.76 6.43
CA LEU A 30 -10.60 23.13 6.54
C LEU A 30 -10.94 22.88 8.02
N GLU A 31 -11.13 23.95 8.79
CA GLU A 31 -11.61 23.86 10.20
C GLU A 31 -12.93 23.06 10.34
N SER A 32 -13.69 22.92 9.24
CA SER A 32 -14.94 22.14 9.21
C SER A 32 -14.76 20.62 9.23
N THR A 33 -13.67 20.05 8.69
CA THR A 33 -13.41 18.59 8.77
C THR A 33 -12.98 18.17 10.17
N THR A 34 -12.59 19.14 11.01
CA THR A 34 -12.19 18.89 12.40
C THR A 34 -13.35 18.52 13.31
N HIS A 35 -14.61 18.80 12.96
CA HIS A 35 -15.77 18.37 13.78
C HIS A 35 -15.92 16.84 13.83
N LEU A 36 -15.49 16.10 12.80
CA LEU A 36 -15.45 14.64 12.85
C LEU A 36 -14.42 14.11 13.87
N ASN A 37 -13.45 14.94 14.29
CA ASN A 37 -12.48 14.54 15.30
C ASN A 37 -13.09 14.33 16.69
N GLU A 38 -14.29 14.85 16.95
CA GLU A 38 -15.01 14.67 18.20
C GLU A 38 -15.67 13.28 18.30
N LEU A 39 -15.90 12.60 17.17
CA LEU A 39 -16.54 11.28 17.13
C LEU A 39 -15.67 10.18 17.75
N ILE A 40 -14.35 10.26 17.58
CA ILE A 40 -13.42 9.23 18.05
C ILE A 40 -12.37 9.89 18.95
N PRO A 41 -12.37 9.57 20.27
CA PRO A 41 -11.41 10.11 21.21
C PRO A 41 -9.96 9.89 20.77
N ARG A 42 -9.12 10.91 21.01
CA ARG A 42 -7.68 10.85 20.69
C ARG A 42 -7.00 9.61 21.28
N ILE A 43 -7.38 9.23 22.50
CA ILE A 43 -6.82 8.07 23.21
C ILE A 43 -7.06 6.73 22.49
N ILE A 44 -8.09 6.64 21.64
CA ILE A 44 -8.39 5.43 20.87
C ILE A 44 -7.71 5.50 19.49
N ARG A 45 -7.87 6.62 18.79
CA ARG A 45 -7.39 6.73 17.41
C ARG A 45 -5.87 6.77 17.28
N PHE A 46 -5.17 7.42 18.21
CA PHE A 46 -3.70 7.55 18.12
C PHE A 46 -3.00 6.19 18.24
N PRO A 47 -3.33 5.33 19.22
CA PRO A 47 -2.78 3.97 19.26
C PRO A 47 -3.06 3.17 17.98
N ILE A 48 -4.29 3.22 17.46
CA ILE A 48 -4.65 2.52 16.21
C ILE A 48 -3.82 3.05 15.04
N GLY A 49 -3.73 4.37 14.88
CA GLY A 49 -2.91 5.00 13.86
C GLY A 49 -1.44 4.59 13.97
N ILE A 50 -0.86 4.62 15.17
CA ILE A 50 0.53 4.21 15.42
C ILE A 50 0.75 2.74 15.06
N ILE A 51 -0.16 1.84 15.45
CA ILE A 51 -0.08 0.41 15.09
C ILE A 51 -0.07 0.24 13.57
N LEU A 52 -0.92 0.98 12.85
CA LEU A 52 -0.97 0.95 11.39
C LEU A 52 0.32 1.47 10.76
N LEU A 53 0.88 2.56 11.27
CA LEU A 53 2.14 3.14 10.79
C LEU A 53 3.34 2.21 11.03
N ILE A 54 3.41 1.58 12.19
CA ILE A 54 4.44 0.57 12.49
C ILE A 54 4.30 -0.62 11.54
N SER A 55 3.07 -1.10 11.33
CA SER A 55 2.80 -2.22 10.42
C SER A 55 3.19 -1.87 8.97
N ALA A 56 2.86 -0.66 8.53
CA ALA A 56 3.25 -0.13 7.23
C ALA A 56 4.78 -0.08 7.09
N GLY A 57 5.48 0.51 8.06
CA GLY A 57 6.94 0.59 8.07
C GLY A 57 7.60 -0.78 8.04
N TYR A 58 7.09 -1.73 8.82
CA TYR A 58 7.58 -3.11 8.82
C TYR A 58 7.41 -3.78 7.45
N LEU A 59 6.25 -3.66 6.82
CA LEU A 59 6.01 -4.22 5.48
C LEU A 59 6.89 -3.57 4.41
N ALA A 60 7.05 -2.24 4.45
CA ALA A 60 7.90 -1.52 3.51
C ALA A 60 9.37 -1.98 3.64
N ILE A 61 9.92 -1.97 4.86
CA ILE A 61 11.31 -2.36 5.12
C ILE A 61 11.56 -3.83 4.76
N SER A 62 10.66 -4.73 5.16
CA SER A 62 10.80 -6.16 4.85
C SER A 62 10.73 -6.43 3.34
N THR A 63 9.86 -5.71 2.61
CA THR A 63 9.76 -5.81 1.15
C THR A 63 11.03 -5.28 0.47
N LEU A 64 11.53 -4.11 0.87
CA LEU A 64 12.76 -3.52 0.32
C LEU A 64 13.95 -4.45 0.49
N LYS A 65 14.09 -5.07 1.67
CA LYS A 65 15.16 -6.05 1.93
C LYS A 65 15.11 -7.22 0.95
N ILE A 66 13.93 -7.72 0.59
CA ILE A 66 13.78 -8.86 -0.33
C ILE A 66 14.08 -8.46 -1.78
N VAL A 67 13.66 -7.25 -2.18
CA VAL A 67 13.81 -6.75 -3.56
C VAL A 67 15.25 -6.33 -3.84
N PHE A 68 15.91 -5.66 -2.88
CA PHE A 68 17.27 -5.13 -3.07
C PHE A 68 18.37 -6.00 -2.45
N GLY A 69 18.04 -6.92 -1.54
CA GLY A 69 19.04 -7.73 -0.83
C GLY A 69 19.62 -8.88 -1.65
N GLU A 70 18.91 -9.38 -2.66
CA GLU A 70 19.36 -10.52 -3.47
C GLU A 70 19.07 -10.34 -4.95
N VAL A 71 20.13 -10.37 -5.77
CA VAL A 71 20.00 -10.40 -7.23
C VAL A 71 19.83 -11.84 -7.69
N ARG A 72 18.61 -12.22 -8.08
CA ARG A 72 18.30 -13.58 -8.54
C ARG A 72 18.54 -13.71 -10.05
N LYS A 73 19.42 -14.64 -10.45
CA LYS A 73 19.72 -15.01 -11.83
C LYS A 73 19.61 -16.54 -11.98
N PRO A 74 18.65 -17.08 -12.75
CA PRO A 74 17.63 -16.36 -13.51
C PRO A 74 16.61 -15.64 -12.62
N PRO A 75 15.86 -14.66 -13.15
CA PRO A 75 14.71 -14.08 -12.47
C PRO A 75 13.69 -15.18 -12.12
N VAL A 76 13.13 -15.15 -10.91
CA VAL A 76 12.14 -16.12 -10.41
C VAL A 76 10.99 -15.40 -9.71
N VAL A 77 9.86 -16.09 -9.52
CA VAL A 77 8.76 -15.55 -8.71
C VAL A 77 9.15 -15.59 -7.24
N ILE A 78 9.21 -14.41 -6.61
CA ILE A 78 9.54 -14.29 -5.18
C ILE A 78 8.31 -14.70 -4.36
N ARG A 79 8.49 -15.67 -3.45
CA ARG A 79 7.42 -16.21 -2.58
C ARG A 79 7.77 -16.19 -1.10
N GLU A 80 8.81 -15.44 -0.73
CA GLU A 80 9.37 -15.39 0.61
C GLU A 80 8.96 -14.10 1.36
N GLY A 81 9.07 -14.14 2.69
CA GLY A 81 8.71 -13.01 3.54
C GLY A 81 7.28 -12.51 3.30
N ALA A 82 7.12 -11.21 3.07
CA ALA A 82 5.82 -10.58 2.85
C ALA A 82 5.10 -11.09 1.59
N TYR A 83 5.85 -11.53 0.56
CA TYR A 83 5.30 -12.10 -0.67
C TYR A 83 4.63 -13.47 -0.46
N LYS A 84 4.83 -14.12 0.69
CA LYS A 84 4.07 -15.33 1.04
C LYS A 84 2.60 -15.02 1.36
N TYR A 85 2.32 -13.82 1.85
CA TYR A 85 1.01 -13.46 2.40
C TYR A 85 0.20 -12.57 1.45
N CYS A 86 0.86 -11.74 0.66
CA CYS A 86 0.22 -10.89 -0.34
C CYS A 86 1.15 -10.66 -1.53
N ARG A 87 0.59 -10.46 -2.72
CA ARG A 87 1.37 -10.31 -3.96
C ARG A 87 2.05 -8.95 -4.07
N HIS A 88 1.45 -7.91 -3.48
CA HIS A 88 1.93 -6.53 -3.54
C HIS A 88 2.12 -5.92 -2.14
N PRO A 89 3.10 -6.41 -1.36
CA PRO A 89 3.30 -5.98 0.03
C PRO A 89 3.71 -4.51 0.18
N MET A 90 4.43 -3.95 -0.81
CA MET A 90 4.76 -2.52 -0.82
C MET A 90 3.50 -1.66 -0.96
N TYR A 91 2.56 -2.06 -1.82
CA TYR A 91 1.31 -1.31 -2.00
C TYR A 91 0.43 -1.40 -0.77
N LEU A 92 0.39 -2.57 -0.12
CA LEU A 92 -0.28 -2.72 1.16
C LEU A 92 0.35 -1.82 2.23
N ALA A 93 1.68 -1.72 2.28
CA ALA A 93 2.38 -0.80 3.18
C ALA A 93 1.96 0.66 2.93
N GLU A 94 1.86 1.08 1.68
CA GLU A 94 1.42 2.42 1.29
C GLU A 94 -0.04 2.69 1.70
N ILE A 95 -0.94 1.73 1.46
CA ILE A 95 -2.35 1.82 1.89
C ILE A 95 -2.46 1.96 3.41
N LEU A 96 -1.68 1.19 4.17
CA LEU A 96 -1.67 1.23 5.64
C LEU A 96 -1.05 2.52 6.18
N LEU A 97 -0.04 3.06 5.50
CA LEU A 97 0.58 4.35 5.84
C LEU A 97 -0.47 5.46 5.77
N TYR A 98 -1.17 5.58 4.64
CA TYR A 98 -2.23 6.57 4.46
C TYR A 98 -3.38 6.36 5.43
N LEU A 99 -3.78 5.12 5.68
CA LEU A 99 -4.83 4.81 6.65
C LEU A 99 -4.42 5.20 8.07
N GLY A 100 -3.18 4.94 8.48
CA GLY A 100 -2.67 5.33 9.79
C GLY A 100 -2.69 6.84 10.00
N LEU A 101 -2.23 7.60 9.01
CA LEU A 101 -2.27 9.07 9.03
C LEU A 101 -3.71 9.60 9.01
N LEU A 102 -4.58 8.98 8.23
CA LEU A 102 -6.00 9.32 8.16
C LEU A 102 -6.71 9.10 9.50
N ILE A 103 -6.46 7.99 10.19
CA ILE A 103 -7.08 7.71 11.49
C ILE A 103 -6.62 8.71 12.56
N ILE A 104 -5.41 9.26 12.45
CA ILE A 104 -4.89 10.27 13.36
C ILE A 104 -5.57 11.64 13.15
N SER A 105 -5.84 12.02 11.89
CA SER A 105 -6.40 13.33 11.54
C SER A 105 -7.92 13.37 11.35
N ILE A 106 -8.55 12.22 11.05
CA ILE A 106 -9.97 12.06 10.67
C ILE A 106 -10.37 13.05 9.55
N SER A 107 -9.46 13.27 8.62
CA SER A 107 -9.66 14.19 7.50
C SER A 107 -10.54 13.56 6.41
N PHE A 108 -11.70 14.14 6.14
CA PHE A 108 -12.55 13.67 5.03
C PHE A 108 -11.86 13.85 3.67
N ALA A 109 -11.13 14.96 3.47
CA ALA A 109 -10.38 15.20 2.25
C ALA A 109 -9.30 14.13 2.05
N ALA A 110 -8.52 13.81 3.11
CA ALA A 110 -7.52 12.75 3.03
C ALA A 110 -8.15 11.35 2.83
N PHE A 111 -9.37 11.11 3.34
CA PHE A 111 -10.11 9.88 3.08
C PHE A 111 -10.45 9.70 1.59
N ILE A 112 -10.87 10.77 0.91
CA ILE A 112 -11.13 10.72 -0.53
C ILE A 112 -9.84 10.40 -1.30
N VAL A 113 -8.73 11.07 -0.97
CA VAL A 113 -7.43 10.77 -1.60
C VAL A 113 -7.00 9.33 -1.32
N TRP A 114 -7.25 8.81 -0.11
CA TRP A 114 -6.95 7.43 0.23
C TRP A 114 -7.74 6.41 -0.61
N LEU A 115 -9.04 6.65 -0.86
CA LEU A 115 -9.84 5.80 -1.75
C LEU A 115 -9.34 5.85 -3.19
N LEU A 116 -8.95 7.04 -3.68
CA LEU A 116 -8.35 7.19 -5.00
C LEU A 116 -7.02 6.45 -5.10
N ALA A 117 -6.19 6.51 -4.06
CA ALA A 117 -4.93 5.77 -3.97
C ALA A 117 -5.16 4.25 -4.05
N ILE A 118 -6.16 3.71 -3.33
CA ILE A 118 -6.53 2.29 -3.44
C ILE A 118 -6.91 1.93 -4.88
N GLY A 119 -7.77 2.73 -5.53
CA GLY A 119 -8.17 2.48 -6.92
C GLY A 119 -6.99 2.48 -7.89
N PHE A 120 -6.09 3.46 -7.74
CA PHE A 120 -4.87 3.55 -8.54
C PHE A 120 -3.93 2.36 -8.32
N LEU A 121 -3.65 2.02 -7.05
CA LEU A 121 -2.78 0.89 -6.68
C LEU A 121 -3.34 -0.45 -7.16
N TYR A 122 -4.68 -0.60 -7.16
CA TYR A 122 -5.33 -1.78 -7.74
C TYR A 122 -5.07 -1.84 -9.25
N PHE A 123 -5.29 -0.75 -9.96
CA PHE A 123 -5.13 -0.68 -11.41
C PHE A 123 -3.68 -0.98 -11.83
N ILE A 124 -2.70 -0.32 -11.20
CA ILE A 124 -1.29 -0.53 -11.51
C ILE A 124 -0.85 -1.94 -11.13
N GLY A 125 -1.28 -2.47 -9.97
CA GLY A 125 -0.97 -3.83 -9.55
C GLY A 125 -1.52 -4.90 -10.50
N ARG A 126 -2.70 -4.68 -11.10
CA ARG A 126 -3.25 -5.54 -12.16
C ARG A 126 -2.44 -5.44 -13.46
N HIS A 127 -1.93 -4.27 -13.79
CA HIS A 127 -1.06 -4.08 -14.94
C HIS A 127 0.27 -4.84 -14.74
N GLU A 128 0.91 -4.69 -13.59
CA GLU A 128 2.13 -5.44 -13.24
C GLU A 128 1.91 -6.95 -13.26
N GLU A 129 0.80 -7.43 -12.70
CA GLU A 129 0.43 -8.85 -12.76
C GLU A 129 0.35 -9.38 -14.21
N LYS A 130 -0.14 -8.58 -15.16
CA LYS A 130 -0.16 -8.98 -16.59
C LYS A 130 1.24 -9.12 -17.17
N LEU A 131 2.16 -8.21 -16.80
CA LEU A 131 3.56 -8.28 -17.24
C LEU A 131 4.28 -9.47 -16.61
N LEU A 132 4.03 -9.74 -15.32
CA LEU A 132 4.57 -10.89 -14.61
C LEU A 132 4.03 -12.20 -15.17
N LEU A 133 2.74 -12.28 -15.54
CA LEU A 133 2.19 -13.43 -16.26
C LEU A 133 2.85 -13.65 -17.62
N LYS A 134 3.11 -12.58 -18.39
CA LYS A 134 3.84 -12.69 -19.67
C LYS A 134 5.28 -13.19 -19.48
N ARG A 135 5.91 -12.83 -18.37
CA ARG A 135 7.32 -13.16 -18.08
C ARG A 135 7.51 -14.54 -17.47
N PHE A 136 6.65 -14.94 -16.54
CA PHE A 136 6.81 -16.14 -15.70
C PHE A 136 5.73 -17.20 -15.98
N GLY A 137 4.73 -16.90 -16.80
CA GLY A 137 3.72 -17.86 -17.25
C GLY A 137 2.99 -18.55 -16.10
N ASP A 138 2.98 -19.89 -16.15
CA ASP A 138 2.22 -20.71 -15.21
C ASP A 138 2.74 -20.69 -13.77
N GLU A 139 4.03 -20.41 -13.57
CA GLU A 139 4.61 -20.26 -12.23
C GLU A 139 3.91 -19.11 -11.48
N TYR A 140 3.77 -17.96 -12.15
CA TYR A 140 3.09 -16.80 -11.58
C TYR A 140 1.57 -17.02 -11.50
N ARG A 141 0.98 -17.74 -12.47
CA ARG A 141 -0.45 -18.12 -12.41
C ARG A 141 -0.78 -18.94 -11.15
N LYS A 142 0.06 -19.94 -10.82
CA LYS A 142 -0.09 -20.75 -9.60
C LYS A 142 0.05 -19.89 -8.35
N TYR A 143 1.07 -19.02 -8.32
CA TYR A 143 1.25 -18.06 -7.24
C TYR A 143 0.02 -17.15 -7.03
N MET A 144 -0.60 -16.64 -8.11
CA MET A 144 -1.82 -15.83 -8.05
C MET A 144 -3.04 -16.58 -7.50
N ALA A 145 -3.13 -17.90 -7.70
CA ALA A 145 -4.22 -18.71 -7.16
C ALA A 145 -4.11 -18.90 -5.64
N GLU A 146 -2.88 -18.97 -5.13
CA GLU A 146 -2.58 -19.26 -3.73
C GLU A 146 -2.50 -18.01 -2.86
N VAL A 147 -1.89 -16.94 -3.36
CA VAL A 147 -1.58 -15.73 -2.59
C VAL A 147 -2.46 -14.57 -3.07
N PRO A 148 -3.25 -13.91 -2.21
CA PRO A 148 -4.12 -12.81 -2.60
C PRO A 148 -3.33 -11.53 -2.93
N MET A 149 -3.98 -10.55 -3.56
CA MET A 149 -3.31 -9.31 -3.96
C MET A 149 -2.76 -8.52 -2.76
N TRP A 150 -3.62 -8.25 -1.78
CA TRP A 150 -3.30 -7.41 -0.61
C TRP A 150 -3.68 -8.06 0.71
N ILE A 151 -4.97 -8.32 0.94
CA ILE A 151 -5.44 -8.82 2.24
C ILE A 151 -5.17 -10.33 2.31
N PRO A 152 -4.34 -10.80 3.27
CA PRO A 152 -4.07 -12.23 3.43
C PRO A 152 -5.36 -12.99 3.69
N ARG A 153 -5.53 -14.15 3.03
CA ARG A 153 -6.62 -15.05 3.38
C ARG A 153 -6.29 -15.65 4.74
N LEU A 154 -7.14 -15.40 5.74
CA LEU A 154 -7.17 -16.23 6.94
C LEU A 154 -7.48 -17.65 6.47
N LYS A 155 -6.47 -18.52 6.42
CA LYS A 155 -6.69 -19.93 6.14
C LYS A 155 -7.65 -20.44 7.21
N ARG A 156 -8.87 -20.78 6.81
CA ARG A 156 -9.74 -21.63 7.61
C ARG A 156 -9.18 -23.04 7.40
N ASN A 157 -8.38 -23.49 8.36
CA ASN A 157 -8.04 -24.91 8.47
C ASN A 157 -9.31 -25.69 8.83
#